data_AF-A0A6B3C836-F1
#
_entry.id   AF-A0A6B3C836-F1
#
_cell.length_a   1.000
_cell.length_b   1.000
_cell.length_c   1.000
_cell.angle_alpha   90.00
_cell.angle_beta   90.00
_cell.angle_gamma   90.00
#
_symmetry.space_group_name_H-M   'P 1'
#
loop_
_entity.id
_entity.type
_entity.pdbx_description
1 polymer ?
#
loop_
_entity_poly.entity_id
_entity_poly.type
_entity_poly.pdbx_seq_one_letter_code
_entity_poly.pdbx_strand_id
1 'polypeptide(L)'
;SYTYRVTATDAAGNTSALSATAAVTVPTSAEAYPSRVRADGAQLYWRYDESAAPYVADSSDGGNQAGVHLNGPALRQTPAAVTGASTAIGFNGTNAQVHGEQRQSVGSTYSVETWFRTNTTRGGKLVGFGNQQINGSGQYDKHVYMTNDGRLVFGVYTGATRTITTPGAYNDDQWHHVV
;
A
#
# COMPACT_ATOMS: atom_id res chain seq x y z
N SER A 1 13.62 22.54 8.75
CA SER A 1 14.26 21.24 9.07
C SER A 1 14.26 21.10 10.57
N TYR A 2 13.83 19.95 11.08
CA TYR A 2 13.86 19.61 12.50
C TYR A 2 14.83 18.47 12.70
N THR A 3 15.49 18.44 13.85
CA THR A 3 16.40 17.35 14.22
C THR A 3 15.98 16.76 15.55
N TYR A 4 16.03 15.43 15.64
CA TYR A 4 15.72 14.69 16.85
C TYR A 4 16.88 13.76 17.21
N ARG A 5 16.96 13.47 18.51
CA ARG A 5 17.84 12.44 19.10
C ARG A 5 17.00 11.69 20.11
N VAL A 6 17.23 10.39 20.24
CA VAL A 6 16.52 9.54 21.18
C VAL A 6 17.48 9.03 22.24
N THR A 7 16.96 8.83 23.45
CA THR A 7 17.58 8.03 24.51
C THR A 7 16.53 7.05 25.03
N ALA A 8 16.97 5.92 25.56
CA ALA A 8 16.10 4.92 26.16
C ALA A 8 16.46 4.74 27.63
N THR A 9 15.45 4.62 28.47
CA THR A 9 15.59 4.29 29.90
C THR A 9 15.00 2.91 30.14
N ASP A 10 15.75 2.02 30.78
CA ASP A 10 15.26 0.69 31.15
C ASP A 10 14.48 0.71 32.48
N ALA A 11 13.88 -0.42 32.86
CA ALA A 11 13.12 -0.54 34.11
C ALA A 11 13.97 -0.37 35.38
N ALA A 12 15.30 -0.51 35.28
CA ALA A 12 16.23 -0.27 36.37
C ALA A 12 16.68 1.21 36.46
N GLY A 13 16.22 2.07 35.54
CA GLY A 13 16.53 3.49 35.51
C GLY A 13 17.82 3.83 34.75
N ASN A 14 18.49 2.87 34.12
CA ASN A 14 19.66 3.15 33.31
C ASN A 14 19.23 3.85 32.02
N THR A 15 19.83 5.00 31.72
CA THR A 15 19.52 5.79 30.53
C THR A 15 20.68 5.76 29.54
N SER A 16 20.40 5.47 28.27
CA SER A 16 21.42 5.41 27.24
C SER A 16 22.01 6.79 26.92
N ALA A 17 23.19 6.81 26.29
CA ALA A 17 23.62 8.01 25.58
C ALA A 17 22.60 8.39 24.49
N LEU A 18 22.60 9.67 24.09
CA LEU A 18 21.80 10.14 22.97
C LEU A 18 22.22 9.44 21.67
N SER A 19 21.24 9.05 20.86
CA SER A 19 21.45 8.50 19.52
C SER A 19 22.22 9.46 18.60
N ALA A 20 22.58 8.98 17.41
CA ALA A 20 22.92 9.86 16.30
C ALA A 20 21.75 10.84 16.01
N THR A 21 22.08 12.02 15.49
CA THR A 21 21.08 12.99 15.06
C THR A 21 20.35 12.48 13.84
N ALA A 22 19.02 12.48 13.91
CA ALA A 22 18.16 12.26 12.76
C ALA A 22 17.47 13.58 12.39
N ALA A 23 17.27 13.82 11.10
CA ALA A 23 16.73 15.07 10.58
C ALA A 23 15.47 14.79 9.74
N VAL A 24 14.49 15.68 9.85
CA VAL A 24 13.29 15.67 9.02
C VAL A 24 13.07 17.05 8.41
N THR A 25 12.87 17.08 7.10
CA THR A 25 12.50 18.30 6.38
C THR A 25 10.99 18.29 6.18
N VAL A 26 10.31 19.26 6.78
CA VAL A 26 8.88 19.46 6.53
C VAL A 26 8.73 20.17 5.17
N PRO A 27 7.90 19.66 4.25
CA PRO A 27 7.61 20.33 3.00
C PRO A 27 7.06 21.74 3.22
N THR A 28 7.46 22.69 2.38
CA THR A 28 6.93 24.08 2.43
C THR A 28 5.52 24.19 1.87
N SER A 29 5.05 23.17 1.14
CA SER A 29 3.70 23.05 0.62
C SER A 29 3.25 21.59 0.61
N ALA A 30 1.96 21.36 0.81
CA ALA A 30 1.38 20.03 0.68
C ALA A 30 1.30 19.62 -0.81
N GLU A 31 1.55 18.33 -1.08
CA GLU A 31 1.36 17.77 -2.43
C GLU A 31 -0.13 17.66 -2.76
N ALA A 32 -0.51 18.03 -3.99
CA ALA A 32 -1.91 18.11 -4.39
C ALA A 32 -2.62 16.75 -4.38
N TYR A 33 -1.97 15.70 -4.92
CA TYR A 33 -2.58 14.37 -5.02
C TYR A 33 -2.83 13.72 -3.65
N PRO A 34 -1.83 13.62 -2.73
CA PRO A 34 -2.07 13.15 -1.37
C PRO A 34 -3.13 13.96 -0.60
N SER A 35 -3.20 15.27 -0.84
CA SER A 35 -4.22 16.12 -0.22
C SER A 35 -5.61 15.80 -0.73
N ARG A 36 -5.75 15.45 -2.01
CA ARG A 36 -7.03 15.02 -2.60
C ARG A 36 -7.48 13.68 -2.03
N VAL A 37 -6.59 12.69 -1.94
CA VAL A 37 -6.90 11.36 -1.40
C VAL A 37 -7.41 11.44 0.06
N ARG A 38 -6.78 12.29 0.88
CA ARG A 38 -7.27 12.56 2.24
C ARG A 38 -8.64 13.27 2.25
N ALA A 39 -8.82 14.27 1.40
CA ALA A 39 -10.08 15.00 1.28
C ALA A 39 -11.25 14.11 0.80
N ASP A 40 -10.97 13.08 0.01
CA ASP A 40 -11.96 12.07 -0.42
C ASP A 40 -12.28 11.05 0.71
N GLY A 41 -11.60 11.13 1.87
CA GLY A 41 -11.92 10.37 3.08
C GLY A 41 -11.23 9.01 3.17
N ALA A 42 -10.07 8.83 2.53
CA ALA A 42 -9.32 7.57 2.59
C ALA A 42 -9.02 7.16 4.04
N GLN A 43 -9.43 5.94 4.41
CA GLN A 43 -9.14 5.33 5.72
C GLN A 43 -7.78 4.64 5.77
N LEU A 44 -7.24 4.33 4.59
CA LEU A 44 -5.95 3.69 4.38
C LEU A 44 -5.35 4.30 3.14
N TYR A 45 -4.12 4.83 3.23
CA TYR A 45 -3.43 5.38 2.07
C TYR A 45 -1.93 5.08 2.12
N TRP A 46 -1.52 4.03 1.42
CA TRP A 46 -0.11 3.68 1.24
C TRP A 46 0.43 4.31 -0.04
N ARG A 47 1.43 5.18 0.13
CA ARG A 47 2.10 5.86 -0.99
C ARG A 47 3.29 5.08 -1.54
N TYR A 48 3.88 4.20 -0.72
CA TYR A 48 5.09 3.44 -1.03
C TYR A 48 6.32 4.32 -1.32
N ASP A 49 6.49 5.36 -0.49
CA ASP A 49 7.57 6.35 -0.60
C ASP A 49 8.77 6.03 0.33
N GLU A 50 8.63 5.02 1.18
CA GLU A 50 9.64 4.58 2.14
C GLU A 50 10.95 4.13 1.46
N SER A 51 12.08 4.53 2.05
CA SER A 51 13.42 4.14 1.58
C SER A 51 13.98 2.90 2.28
N ALA A 52 13.24 2.35 3.23
CA ALA A 52 13.68 1.21 4.02
C ALA A 52 12.49 0.32 4.40
N ALA A 53 12.73 -0.98 4.34
CA ALA A 53 11.81 -2.01 4.80
C ALA A 53 11.94 -2.22 6.34
N PRO A 54 10.93 -2.79 7.01
CA PRO A 54 9.75 -3.43 6.43
C PRO A 54 8.47 -2.61 6.50
N TYR A 55 8.46 -1.40 7.05
CA TYR A 55 7.22 -0.68 7.35
C TYR A 55 6.74 0.20 6.20
N VAL A 56 5.43 0.14 5.94
CA VAL A 56 4.69 1.04 5.05
C VAL A 56 3.87 1.99 5.89
N ALA A 57 4.13 3.29 5.74
CA ALA A 57 3.41 4.31 6.48
C ALA A 57 2.01 4.55 5.89
N ASP A 58 1.01 4.67 6.77
CA ASP A 58 -0.32 5.13 6.39
C ASP A 58 -0.35 6.66 6.33
N SER A 59 -0.62 7.19 5.14
CA SER A 59 -0.71 8.62 4.84
C SER A 59 -2.14 9.17 4.88
N SER A 60 -3.10 8.36 5.35
CA SER A 60 -4.47 8.79 5.65
C SER A 60 -4.49 9.79 6.81
N ASP A 61 -5.64 10.43 7.05
CA ASP A 61 -5.82 11.28 8.24
C ASP A 61 -5.81 10.46 9.55
N GLY A 62 -6.17 9.18 9.48
CA GLY A 62 -6.15 8.27 10.64
C GLY A 62 -4.73 7.84 11.02
N GLY A 63 -3.85 7.65 10.03
CA GLY A 63 -2.43 7.35 10.23
C GLY A 63 -2.14 6.09 11.05
N ASN A 64 -3.13 5.21 11.20
CA ASN A 64 -3.09 4.04 12.08
C ASN A 64 -3.11 2.72 11.32
N GLN A 65 -3.07 2.78 9.98
CA GLN A 65 -3.21 1.63 9.11
C GLN A 65 -1.92 1.20 8.42
N ALA A 66 -0.83 1.16 9.19
CA ALA A 66 0.48 0.76 8.69
C ALA A 66 0.49 -0.66 8.11
N GLY A 67 1.42 -0.87 7.18
CA GLY A 67 1.65 -2.15 6.51
C GLY A 67 3.06 -2.66 6.70
N VAL A 68 3.25 -3.92 6.33
CA VAL A 68 4.55 -4.61 6.39
C VAL A 68 4.85 -5.24 5.03
N HIS A 69 6.01 -4.88 4.48
CA HIS A 69 6.59 -5.55 3.33
C HIS A 69 7.02 -6.97 3.69
N LEU A 70 6.73 -7.89 2.79
CA LEU A 70 7.10 -9.29 2.94
C LEU A 70 7.78 -9.79 1.66
N ASN A 71 8.83 -10.60 1.83
CA ASN A 71 9.66 -11.18 0.76
C ASN A 71 10.36 -10.15 -0.15
N GLY A 72 10.68 -8.98 0.40
CA GLY A 72 11.54 -7.97 -0.23
C GLY A 72 11.02 -7.39 -1.56
N PRO A 73 9.86 -6.70 -1.58
CA PRO A 73 9.49 -5.85 -2.71
C PRO A 73 10.57 -4.79 -3.00
N ALA A 74 10.71 -4.39 -4.26
CA ALA A 74 11.62 -3.34 -4.67
C ALA A 74 11.03 -1.98 -4.30
N LEU A 75 11.73 -1.21 -3.45
CA LEU A 75 11.27 0.10 -2.97
C LEU A 75 11.65 1.22 -3.94
N ARG A 76 10.96 2.34 -3.85
CA ARG A 76 11.29 3.60 -4.54
C ARG A 76 11.44 3.50 -6.06
N GLN A 77 10.60 2.70 -6.70
CA GLN A 77 10.57 2.55 -8.15
C GLN A 77 10.11 3.86 -8.81
N THR A 78 10.72 4.17 -9.96
CA THR A 78 10.40 5.36 -10.76
C THR A 78 10.26 4.97 -12.24
N PRO A 79 9.42 5.67 -13.03
CA PRO A 79 8.52 6.76 -12.61
C PRO A 79 7.35 6.24 -11.78
N ALA A 80 6.90 7.03 -10.80
CA ALA A 80 5.68 6.76 -10.06
C ALA A 80 4.42 7.00 -10.91
N ALA A 81 3.27 6.54 -10.42
CA ALA A 81 1.99 6.74 -11.08
C ALA A 81 1.51 8.20 -11.03
N VAL A 82 1.95 8.94 -10.01
CA VAL A 82 1.52 10.31 -9.75
C VAL A 82 2.72 11.25 -9.77
N THR A 83 2.50 12.46 -10.29
CA THR A 83 3.50 13.52 -10.29
C THR A 83 3.83 13.97 -8.87
N GLY A 84 5.06 14.43 -8.63
CA GLY A 84 5.50 14.89 -7.32
C GLY A 84 6.69 14.07 -6.81
N ALA A 85 6.85 14.00 -5.49
CA ALA A 85 7.96 13.30 -4.85
C ALA A 85 7.68 11.79 -4.64
N SER A 86 6.49 11.32 -5.04
CA SER A 86 6.11 9.93 -4.87
C SER A 86 6.94 8.95 -5.69
N THR A 87 7.01 7.73 -5.18
CA THR A 87 7.60 6.56 -5.82
C THR A 87 6.57 5.44 -5.89
N ALA A 88 6.96 4.28 -6.42
CA ALA A 88 6.15 3.08 -6.43
C ALA A 88 6.87 1.90 -5.77
N ILE A 89 6.10 0.90 -5.37
CA ILE A 89 6.60 -0.40 -4.96
C ILE A 89 6.60 -1.38 -6.15
N GLY A 90 7.66 -2.18 -6.27
CA GLY A 90 7.80 -3.23 -7.27
C GLY A 90 7.65 -4.62 -6.65
N PHE A 91 6.73 -5.42 -7.16
CA PHE A 91 6.55 -6.82 -6.74
C PHE A 91 7.22 -7.78 -7.74
N ASN A 92 7.85 -8.84 -7.23
CA ASN A 92 8.53 -9.86 -8.04
C ASN A 92 7.58 -10.82 -8.79
N GLY A 93 6.26 -10.64 -8.63
CA GLY A 93 5.22 -11.47 -9.21
C GLY A 93 5.06 -12.85 -8.57
N THR A 94 5.90 -13.29 -7.64
CA THR A 94 5.84 -14.64 -7.05
C THR A 94 5.30 -14.64 -5.63
N ASN A 95 5.97 -13.95 -4.71
CA ASN A 95 5.64 -13.97 -3.28
C ASN A 95 5.88 -12.63 -2.56
N ALA A 96 6.42 -11.61 -3.24
CA ALA A 96 6.53 -10.27 -2.67
C ALA A 96 5.13 -9.68 -2.49
N GLN A 97 4.84 -9.18 -1.29
CA GLN A 97 3.54 -8.58 -0.97
C GLN A 97 3.67 -7.54 0.14
N VAL A 98 2.61 -6.74 0.33
CA VAL A 98 2.42 -5.88 1.50
C VAL A 98 1.11 -6.30 2.16
N HIS A 99 1.13 -6.43 3.48
CA HIS A 99 -0.07 -6.72 4.27
C HIS A 99 -0.25 -5.70 5.39
N GLY A 100 -1.50 -5.46 5.79
CA GLY A 100 -1.80 -4.56 6.90
C GLY A 100 -1.47 -5.20 8.26
N GLU A 101 -1.00 -4.38 9.20
CA GLU A 101 -0.67 -4.85 10.55
C GLU A 101 -1.90 -5.08 11.43
N GLN A 102 -3.01 -4.44 11.08
CA GLN A 102 -4.25 -4.53 11.84
C GLN A 102 -5.41 -4.94 10.94
N ARG A 103 -6.41 -5.57 11.55
CA ARG A 103 -7.63 -5.98 10.87
C ARG A 103 -8.41 -4.74 10.40
N GLN A 104 -8.87 -4.78 9.15
CA GLN A 104 -9.76 -3.77 8.58
C GLN A 104 -11.21 -4.20 8.62
N SER A 105 -12.08 -3.28 9.03
CA SER A 105 -13.53 -3.41 8.97
C SER A 105 -14.04 -2.57 7.81
N VAL A 106 -14.38 -3.22 6.70
CA VAL A 106 -14.91 -2.53 5.51
C VAL A 106 -16.43 -2.66 5.51
N GLY A 107 -17.12 -1.52 5.49
CA GLY A 107 -18.58 -1.46 5.43
C GLY A 107 -19.17 -1.96 4.10
N SER A 108 -20.47 -1.73 3.92
CA SER A 108 -21.17 -2.05 2.66
C SER A 108 -20.96 -0.99 1.57
N THR A 109 -20.52 0.20 1.94
CA THR A 109 -20.22 1.32 1.03
C THR A 109 -18.75 1.67 1.19
N TYR A 110 -17.99 1.54 0.12
CA TYR A 110 -16.54 1.74 0.09
C TYR A 110 -16.07 1.91 -1.36
N SER A 111 -14.87 2.44 -1.52
CA SER A 111 -14.06 2.37 -2.74
C SER A 111 -12.77 1.62 -2.42
N VAL A 112 -12.20 0.89 -3.39
CA VAL A 112 -10.87 0.30 -3.29
C VAL A 112 -10.06 0.77 -4.49
N GLU A 113 -9.05 1.59 -4.23
CA GLU A 113 -8.32 2.28 -5.30
C GLU A 113 -6.85 1.91 -5.29
N THR A 114 -6.27 1.74 -6.47
CA THR A 114 -4.82 1.61 -6.61
C THR A 114 -4.35 1.99 -8.01
N TRP A 115 -3.12 2.48 -8.10
CA TRP A 115 -2.40 2.57 -9.35
C TRP A 115 -1.57 1.31 -9.56
N PHE A 116 -1.59 0.76 -10.76
CA PHE A 116 -0.73 -0.37 -11.12
C PHE A 116 -0.14 -0.19 -12.53
N ARG A 117 0.99 -0.84 -12.75
CA ARG A 117 1.66 -0.96 -14.05
C ARG A 117 2.28 -2.35 -14.14
N THR A 118 2.02 -3.07 -15.22
CA THR A 118 2.61 -4.38 -15.45
C THR A 118 2.65 -4.71 -16.94
N ASN A 119 3.62 -5.52 -17.34
CA ASN A 119 3.68 -6.18 -18.65
C ASN A 119 3.59 -7.72 -18.52
N THR A 120 3.25 -8.22 -17.33
CA THR A 120 3.18 -9.67 -17.09
C THR A 120 1.97 -10.28 -17.78
N THR A 121 2.13 -11.52 -18.27
CA THR A 121 1.02 -12.37 -18.73
C THR A 121 0.54 -13.34 -17.64
N ARG A 122 1.14 -13.25 -16.45
CA ARG A 122 0.66 -13.91 -15.24
C ARG A 122 -0.09 -12.89 -14.41
N GLY A 123 -1.37 -13.18 -14.20
CA GLY A 123 -2.27 -12.40 -13.35
C GLY A 123 -1.96 -12.56 -11.86
N GLY A 124 -2.76 -11.91 -11.03
CA GLY A 124 -2.58 -11.91 -9.58
C GLY A 124 -3.44 -10.86 -8.88
N LYS A 125 -3.55 -10.97 -7.56
CA LYS A 125 -4.25 -9.97 -6.74
C LYS A 125 -3.45 -8.66 -6.75
N LEU A 126 -4.13 -7.55 -6.98
CA LEU A 126 -3.56 -6.20 -6.87
C LEU A 126 -3.80 -5.63 -5.47
N VAL A 127 -5.05 -5.74 -4.99
CA VAL A 127 -5.48 -5.26 -3.67
C VAL A 127 -6.70 -6.04 -3.21
N GLY A 128 -6.88 -6.20 -1.91
CA GLY A 128 -8.10 -6.74 -1.34
C GLY A 128 -7.93 -7.25 0.08
N PHE A 129 -9.03 -7.73 0.66
CA PHE A 129 -9.07 -8.14 2.06
C PHE A 129 -9.01 -9.66 2.17
N GLY A 130 -8.39 -10.14 3.26
CA GLY A 130 -8.17 -11.55 3.51
C GLY A 130 -7.99 -11.84 4.99
N ASN A 131 -8.14 -13.10 5.38
CA ASN A 131 -8.08 -13.52 6.78
C ASN A 131 -6.69 -13.97 7.26
N GLN A 132 -5.64 -13.84 6.43
CA GLN A 132 -4.26 -14.14 6.82
C GLN A 132 -3.30 -13.06 6.31
N GLN A 133 -2.29 -12.71 7.12
CA GLN A 133 -1.32 -11.66 6.83
C GLN A 133 -0.18 -12.12 5.91
N ILE A 134 0.42 -13.27 6.20
CA ILE A 134 1.68 -13.73 5.55
C ILE A 134 1.41 -14.83 4.52
N ASN A 135 0.46 -15.72 4.79
CA ASN A 135 0.13 -16.84 3.92
C ASN A 135 -1.10 -16.52 3.04
N GLY A 136 -1.36 -17.38 2.06
CA GLY A 136 -2.58 -17.31 1.27
C GLY A 136 -3.82 -17.35 2.15
N SER A 137 -4.68 -16.33 2.03
CA SER A 137 -5.93 -16.29 2.77
C SER A 137 -6.89 -17.37 2.27
N GLY A 138 -7.43 -18.18 3.20
CA GLY A 138 -8.50 -19.15 2.90
C GLY A 138 -9.87 -18.49 2.77
N GLN A 139 -10.02 -17.26 3.27
CA GLN A 139 -11.19 -16.41 3.09
C GLN A 139 -10.73 -15.03 2.66
N TYR A 140 -11.29 -14.52 1.58
CA TYR A 140 -10.97 -13.22 1.01
C TYR A 140 -12.21 -12.59 0.38
N ASP A 141 -12.21 -11.27 0.34
CA ASP A 141 -13.37 -10.49 -0.12
C ASP A 141 -12.91 -9.10 -0.59
N LYS A 142 -13.76 -8.43 -1.38
CA LYS A 142 -13.57 -7.04 -1.85
C LYS A 142 -12.18 -6.83 -2.47
N HIS A 143 -11.86 -7.64 -3.46
CA HIS A 143 -10.54 -7.66 -4.08
C HIS A 143 -10.57 -7.29 -5.56
N VAL A 144 -9.50 -6.65 -6.02
CA VAL A 144 -9.20 -6.44 -7.43
C VAL A 144 -8.03 -7.35 -7.79
N TYR A 145 -8.18 -8.13 -8.84
CA TYR A 145 -7.12 -8.99 -9.37
C TYR A 145 -7.09 -8.94 -10.90
N MET A 146 -5.93 -9.22 -11.46
CA MET A 146 -5.73 -9.34 -12.91
C MET A 146 -5.75 -10.80 -13.32
N THR A 147 -6.37 -11.13 -14.45
CA THR A 147 -6.32 -12.45 -15.09
C THR A 147 -5.09 -12.58 -15.99
N ASN A 148 -4.76 -13.81 -16.44
CA ASN A 148 -3.59 -14.02 -17.31
C ASN A 148 -3.71 -13.37 -18.70
N ASP A 149 -4.94 -13.10 -19.16
CA ASP A 149 -5.21 -12.32 -20.37
C ASP A 149 -5.27 -10.80 -20.12
N GLY A 150 -4.86 -10.34 -18.93
CA GLY A 150 -4.65 -8.94 -18.60
C GLY A 150 -5.90 -8.16 -18.18
N ARG A 151 -7.07 -8.80 -18.10
CA ARG A 151 -8.32 -8.15 -17.66
C ARG A 151 -8.35 -8.01 -16.15
N LEU A 152 -8.96 -6.94 -15.66
CA LEU A 152 -9.18 -6.75 -14.22
C LEU A 152 -10.53 -7.34 -13.82
N VAL A 153 -10.55 -7.96 -12.65
CA VAL A 153 -11.75 -8.50 -12.02
C VAL A 153 -11.86 -7.93 -10.63
N PHE A 154 -13.02 -7.36 -10.33
CA PHE A 154 -13.42 -7.07 -8.96
C PHE A 154 -14.35 -8.17 -8.47
N GLY A 155 -14.11 -8.67 -7.26
CA GLY A 155 -14.85 -9.78 -6.67
C GLY A 155 -15.29 -9.50 -5.23
N VAL A 156 -16.54 -9.87 -4.92
CA VAL A 156 -17.10 -9.85 -3.56
C VAL A 156 -17.84 -11.16 -3.23
N TYR A 157 -17.94 -11.48 -1.95
CA TYR A 157 -18.71 -12.61 -1.44
C TYR A 157 -19.94 -12.16 -0.65
N THR A 158 -21.12 -12.44 -1.19
CA THR A 158 -22.44 -12.05 -0.60
C THR A 158 -23.29 -13.27 -0.22
N GLY A 159 -22.64 -14.38 0.13
CA GLY A 159 -23.23 -15.73 0.19
C GLY A 159 -23.02 -16.53 -1.10
N ALA A 160 -22.61 -15.86 -2.17
CA ALA A 160 -22.03 -16.42 -3.37
C ALA A 160 -21.00 -15.44 -3.95
N THR A 161 -20.06 -15.94 -4.75
CA THR A 161 -19.09 -15.11 -5.47
C THR A 161 -19.80 -14.25 -6.52
N ARG A 162 -19.58 -12.95 -6.47
CA ARG A 162 -20.04 -11.98 -7.47
C ARG A 162 -18.82 -11.27 -8.04
N THR A 163 -18.74 -11.19 -9.35
CA THR A 163 -17.63 -10.52 -10.04
C THR A 163 -18.10 -9.61 -11.15
N ILE A 164 -17.28 -8.61 -11.44
CA ILE A 164 -17.33 -7.83 -12.67
C ILE A 164 -15.94 -7.85 -13.30
N THR A 165 -15.88 -7.90 -14.62
CA THR A 165 -14.63 -8.00 -15.37
C THR A 165 -14.57 -6.88 -16.39
N THR A 166 -13.40 -6.26 -16.54
CA THR A 166 -13.19 -5.25 -17.57
C THR A 166 -13.30 -5.86 -18.97
N PRO A 167 -13.78 -5.10 -19.98
CA PRO A 167 -13.83 -5.59 -21.35
C PRO A 167 -12.43 -5.70 -21.99
N GLY A 168 -11.50 -4.84 -21.58
CA GLY A 168 -10.13 -4.77 -22.08
C GLY A 168 -9.09 -5.34 -21.12
N ALA A 169 -7.89 -5.54 -21.66
CA ALA A 169 -6.68 -5.91 -20.93
C ALA A 169 -5.86 -4.64 -20.58
N TYR A 170 -5.14 -4.70 -19.47
CA TYR A 170 -4.40 -3.57 -18.88
C TYR A 170 -2.95 -3.94 -18.48
N ASN A 171 -2.41 -5.01 -19.04
CA ASN A 171 -1.02 -5.43 -18.87
C ASN A 171 -0.11 -4.94 -20.02
N ASP A 172 -0.20 -3.64 -20.32
CA ASP A 172 0.42 -2.95 -21.46
C ASP A 172 1.65 -2.09 -21.07
N ASP A 173 2.20 -2.31 -19.88
CA ASP A 173 3.29 -1.53 -19.29
C ASP A 173 2.98 -0.03 -19.10
N GLN A 174 1.71 0.37 -19.04
CA GLN A 174 1.28 1.72 -18.68
C GLN A 174 0.74 1.78 -17.25
N TRP A 175 0.76 2.98 -16.66
CA TRP A 175 0.10 3.23 -15.39
C TRP A 175 -1.42 3.31 -15.58
N HIS A 176 -2.15 2.50 -14.83
CA HIS A 176 -3.61 2.46 -14.80
C HIS A 176 -4.12 2.73 -13.39
N HIS A 177 -5.16 3.55 -13.28
CA HIS A 177 -5.87 3.78 -12.02
C HIS A 177 -7.15 2.96 -12.00
N VAL A 178 -7.30 2.09 -11.01
CA VAL A 178 -8.53 1.32 -10.79
C VAL A 178 -9.22 1.80 -9.52
N VAL A 179 -10.55 1.93 -9.59
CA VAL A 179 -11.49 2.27 -8.50
C VAL A 179 -12.77 1.47 -8.66
#